data_AF-F7NL01-F1
#
_entry.id   AF-F7NL01-F1
#
_cell.length_a   1.000
_cell.length_b   1.000
_cell.length_c   1.000
_cell.angle_alpha   90.00
_cell.angle_beta   90.00
_cell.angle_gamma   90.00
#
_symmetry.space_group_name_H-M   'P 1'
#
loop_
_entity.id
_entity.type
_entity.pdbx_description
1 polymer ?
#
loop_
_entity_poly.entity_id
_entity_poly.type
_entity_poly.pdbx_seq_one_letter_code
_entity_poly.pdbx_strand_id
1 'polypeptide(L)'
;MPVAPDKNKLYPSENIKTVCYIKNLPGKPNVEIGNYTYYSDNTNSPENFYERIQHHYEFLGDKLIIENFCAIAEGVTFIMNGANHRMDGITTYPFNIFGGGWEKVTPAVEQLPFKGDTVIGNDVWIGQNVTIMPGVRVGDGAIIAANATVTKNVETYAIVGGNPARLIKKRFSDEMIELLLKLQWWNWDKQKIFGNLELLVSANDIAIVKKLLENEK
;
A
#
# COMPACT_ATOMS: atom_id res chain seq x y z
N MET A 1 -27.10 13.26 11.80
CA MET A 1 -26.22 12.17 12.26
C MET A 1 -24.89 12.26 11.50
N PRO A 2 -23.76 11.82 12.06
CA PRO A 2 -22.51 11.75 11.31
C PRO A 2 -22.68 10.84 10.08
N VAL A 3 -22.15 11.28 8.93
CA VAL A 3 -22.26 10.58 7.62
C VAL A 3 -20.96 9.84 7.24
N ALA A 4 -19.94 9.90 8.09
CA ALA A 4 -18.69 9.18 7.95
C ALA A 4 -17.94 9.19 9.30
N PRO A 5 -17.03 8.23 9.54
CA PRO A 5 -16.07 8.34 10.63
C PRO A 5 -15.17 9.58 10.44
N ASP A 6 -14.69 10.14 11.55
CA ASP A 6 -13.73 11.24 11.52
C ASP A 6 -12.37 10.72 11.04
N LYS A 7 -11.98 11.14 9.83
CA LYS A 7 -10.71 10.73 9.20
C LYS A 7 -9.47 11.21 9.94
N ASN A 8 -9.58 12.17 10.87
CA ASN A 8 -8.46 12.67 11.66
C ASN A 8 -8.30 11.95 13.01
N LYS A 9 -9.23 11.07 13.38
CA LYS A 9 -9.07 10.23 14.58
C LYS A 9 -8.08 9.10 14.30
N LEU A 10 -7.19 8.84 15.25
CA LEU A 10 -6.32 7.67 15.20
C LEU A 10 -7.15 6.37 15.24
N TYR A 11 -8.06 6.25 16.20
CA TYR A 11 -8.98 5.12 16.33
C TYR A 11 -10.38 5.52 15.84
N PRO A 12 -10.80 5.11 14.63
CA PRO A 12 -12.11 5.49 14.11
C PRO A 12 -13.27 4.82 14.84
N SER A 13 -13.03 3.66 15.46
CA SER A 13 -14.00 2.93 16.28
C SER A 13 -13.64 3.05 17.76
N GLU A 14 -14.64 3.32 18.59
CA GLU A 14 -14.49 3.30 20.04
C GLU A 14 -14.38 1.86 20.57
N ASN A 15 -14.97 0.90 19.87
CA ASN A 15 -15.07 -0.50 20.28
C ASN A 15 -13.97 -1.39 19.70
N ILE A 16 -13.27 -0.94 18.64
CA ILE A 16 -12.23 -1.72 17.97
C ILE A 16 -10.91 -0.97 18.08
N LYS A 17 -10.03 -1.44 18.96
CA LYS A 17 -8.70 -0.86 19.23
C LYS A 17 -7.55 -1.59 18.52
N THR A 18 -7.85 -2.68 17.82
CA THR A 18 -6.88 -3.38 16.98
C THR A 18 -6.75 -2.76 15.58
N VAL A 19 -7.47 -1.66 15.31
CA VAL A 19 -7.49 -0.95 14.02
C VAL A 19 -7.27 0.54 14.22
N CYS A 20 -6.33 1.14 13.47
CA CYS A 20 -6.13 2.59 13.46
C CYS A 20 -5.98 3.13 12.03
N TYR A 21 -6.30 4.41 11.82
CA TYR A 21 -5.96 5.13 10.61
C TYR A 21 -4.49 5.53 10.64
N ILE A 22 -3.68 4.87 9.81
CA ILE A 22 -2.21 5.02 9.83
C ILE A 22 -1.72 6.38 9.37
N LYS A 23 -2.56 7.16 8.68
CA LYS A 23 -2.27 8.57 8.36
C LYS A 23 -2.11 9.44 9.60
N ASN A 24 -2.79 9.08 10.70
CA ASN A 24 -2.85 9.89 11.91
C ASN A 24 -1.79 9.49 12.94
N LEU A 25 -0.84 8.63 12.57
CA LEU A 25 0.35 8.35 13.36
C LEU A 25 1.35 9.52 13.26
N PRO A 26 2.30 9.66 14.20
CA PRO A 26 3.37 10.65 14.11
C PRO A 26 4.15 10.48 12.80
N GLY A 27 4.17 11.49 11.93
CA GLY A 27 4.71 11.35 10.58
C GLY A 27 6.14 10.78 10.51
N LYS A 28 6.40 9.99 9.47
CA LYS A 28 7.71 9.41 9.14
C LYS A 28 8.24 10.00 7.83
N PRO A 29 9.52 10.42 7.74
CA PRO A 29 10.10 10.91 6.49
C PRO A 29 9.94 9.91 5.34
N ASN A 30 9.73 10.43 4.13
CA ASN A 30 9.54 9.67 2.88
C ASN A 30 8.38 8.65 2.92
N VAL A 31 7.40 8.82 3.82
CA VAL A 31 6.19 8.00 3.88
C VAL A 31 4.96 8.89 3.71
N GLU A 32 4.14 8.59 2.71
CA GLU A 32 2.92 9.33 2.37
C GLU A 32 1.71 8.40 2.51
N ILE A 33 0.69 8.81 3.25
CA ILE A 33 -0.48 7.97 3.58
C ILE A 33 -1.79 8.71 3.31
N GLY A 34 -2.68 8.07 2.56
CA GLY A 34 -4.03 8.53 2.22
C GLY A 34 -5.01 8.46 3.38
N ASN A 35 -6.14 9.14 3.23
CA ASN A 35 -7.21 9.14 4.22
C ASN A 35 -7.91 7.77 4.27
N TYR A 36 -8.51 7.46 5.43
CA TYR A 36 -9.30 6.25 5.68
C TYR A 36 -8.57 4.91 5.53
N THR A 37 -7.32 4.93 5.06
CA THR A 37 -6.45 3.76 5.05
C THR A 37 -6.11 3.33 6.47
N TYR A 38 -6.36 2.07 6.76
CA TYR A 38 -6.19 1.52 8.09
C TYR A 38 -5.19 0.36 8.10
N TYR A 39 -4.54 0.19 9.26
CA TYR A 39 -3.80 -1.01 9.60
C TYR A 39 -4.49 -1.70 10.77
N SER A 40 -4.60 -3.02 10.68
CA SER A 40 -5.12 -3.89 11.74
C SER A 40 -3.99 -4.74 12.29
N ASP A 41 -3.85 -4.80 13.62
CA ASP A 41 -2.93 -5.69 14.32
C ASP A 41 -3.64 -6.20 15.59
N ASN A 42 -3.87 -7.51 15.68
CA ASN A 42 -4.53 -8.12 16.83
C ASN A 42 -3.51 -8.67 17.85
N THR A 43 -2.25 -8.80 17.46
CA THR A 43 -1.18 -9.34 18.32
C THR A 43 -0.40 -8.23 19.02
N ASN A 44 -0.17 -7.12 18.34
CA ASN A 44 0.52 -5.93 18.85
C ASN A 44 -0.35 -4.68 18.72
N SER A 45 0.23 -3.51 18.97
CA SER A 45 -0.46 -2.24 18.69
C SER A 45 -0.48 -1.96 17.18
N PRO A 46 -1.62 -1.58 16.58
CA PRO A 46 -1.66 -1.09 15.20
C PRO A 46 -0.90 0.24 15.02
N GLU A 47 -0.55 0.93 16.11
CA GLU A 47 0.29 2.13 16.06
C GLU A 47 1.74 1.83 15.63
N ASN A 48 2.17 0.57 15.75
CA ASN A 48 3.51 0.11 15.35
C ASN A 48 3.65 -0.08 13.83
N PHE A 49 2.73 0.46 13.02
CA PHE A 49 2.75 0.30 11.56
C PHE A 49 4.12 0.63 10.95
N TYR A 50 4.83 1.65 11.43
CA TYR A 50 6.13 2.01 10.87
C TYR A 50 7.25 0.99 11.13
N GLU A 51 7.09 0.08 12.10
CA GLU A 51 8.01 -1.06 12.29
C GLU A 51 7.91 -2.08 11.13
N ARG A 52 6.82 -1.99 10.35
CA ARG A 52 6.60 -2.79 9.15
C ARG A 52 7.31 -2.24 7.92
N ILE A 53 7.88 -1.05 8.00
CA ILE A 53 8.66 -0.44 6.93
C ILE A 53 10.14 -0.68 7.21
N GLN A 54 10.72 -1.66 6.54
CA GLN A 54 12.08 -2.12 6.79
C GLN A 54 13.05 -1.59 5.74
N HIS A 55 14.30 -1.36 6.17
CA HIS A 55 15.39 -0.89 5.33
C HIS A 55 15.12 0.45 4.60
N HIS A 56 14.35 1.33 5.23
CA HIS A 56 13.99 2.63 4.68
C HIS A 56 14.89 3.72 5.26
N TYR A 57 15.89 4.12 4.48
CA TYR A 57 16.87 5.12 4.89
C TYR A 57 16.62 6.43 4.15
N GLU A 58 16.49 7.53 4.89
CA GLU A 58 16.12 8.84 4.36
C GLU A 58 17.05 9.31 3.22
N PHE A 59 18.35 9.05 3.33
CA PHE A 59 19.35 9.45 2.35
C PHE A 59 19.22 8.75 0.98
N LEU A 60 18.48 7.62 0.89
CA LEU A 60 18.20 6.96 -0.38
C LEU A 60 17.07 7.64 -1.17
N GLY A 61 16.26 8.45 -0.49
CA GLY A 61 15.20 9.24 -1.12
C GLY A 61 14.02 8.44 -1.68
N ASP A 62 14.01 7.12 -1.58
CA ASP A 62 12.85 6.32 -1.98
C ASP A 62 11.68 6.56 -1.04
N LYS A 63 10.47 6.55 -1.61
CA LYS A 63 9.23 6.77 -0.89
C LYS A 63 8.42 5.48 -0.76
N LEU A 64 7.68 5.40 0.35
CA LEU A 64 6.50 4.54 0.46
C LEU A 64 5.26 5.43 0.36
N ILE A 65 4.46 5.20 -0.67
CA ILE A 65 3.21 5.94 -0.91
C ILE A 65 2.06 4.95 -0.80
N ILE A 66 1.12 5.19 0.09
CA ILE A 66 -0.09 4.39 0.25
C ILE A 66 -1.27 5.33 0.13
N GLU A 67 -2.13 5.11 -0.85
CA GLU A 67 -3.25 5.99 -1.15
C GLU A 67 -4.45 5.75 -0.20
N ASN A 68 -5.65 6.18 -0.60
CA ASN A 68 -6.82 6.23 0.27
C ASN A 68 -7.58 4.89 0.34
N PHE A 69 -8.28 4.67 1.45
CA PHE A 69 -9.20 3.54 1.66
C PHE A 69 -8.56 2.15 1.52
N CYS A 70 -7.26 1.99 1.77
CA CYS A 70 -6.64 0.67 1.79
C CYS A 70 -6.92 -0.06 3.11
N ALA A 71 -7.02 -1.39 3.01
CA ALA A 71 -7.15 -2.30 4.14
C ALA A 71 -5.84 -3.09 4.30
N ILE A 72 -5.08 -2.80 5.35
CA ILE A 72 -3.78 -3.45 5.60
C ILE A 72 -3.90 -4.35 6.82
N ALA A 73 -3.77 -5.65 6.61
CA ALA A 73 -3.84 -6.63 7.69
C ALA A 73 -2.52 -6.76 8.45
N GLU A 74 -2.60 -7.44 9.59
CA GLU A 74 -1.50 -7.67 10.51
C GLU A 74 -0.29 -8.33 9.81
N GLY A 75 0.92 -7.95 10.24
CA GLY A 75 2.16 -8.61 9.81
C GLY A 75 2.60 -8.30 8.38
N VAL A 76 1.85 -7.46 7.64
CA VAL A 76 2.32 -6.90 6.37
C VAL A 76 3.66 -6.22 6.57
N THR A 77 4.60 -6.41 5.65
CA THR A 77 5.94 -5.84 5.68
C THR A 77 6.29 -5.21 4.33
N PHE A 78 6.84 -4.00 4.36
CA PHE A 78 7.38 -3.30 3.20
C PHE A 78 8.90 -3.32 3.28
N ILE A 79 9.55 -3.96 2.31
CA ILE A 79 11.00 -3.93 2.15
C ILE A 79 11.34 -2.76 1.23
N MET A 80 12.14 -1.82 1.71
CA MET A 80 12.56 -0.63 0.97
C MET A 80 13.99 -0.80 0.41
N ASN A 81 14.47 0.18 -0.36
CA ASN A 81 15.67 0.02 -1.18
C ASN A 81 16.97 -0.20 -0.38
N GLY A 82 17.01 0.14 0.91
CA GLY A 82 18.17 -0.08 1.76
C GLY A 82 18.52 -1.56 2.00
N ALA A 83 17.64 -2.50 1.62
CA ALA A 83 17.91 -3.93 1.69
C ALA A 83 18.82 -4.43 0.57
N ASN A 84 19.01 -3.62 -0.48
CA ASN A 84 19.69 -4.01 -1.69
C ASN A 84 21.20 -3.81 -1.57
N HIS A 85 21.97 -4.88 -1.77
CA HIS A 85 23.43 -4.83 -1.78
C HIS A 85 23.95 -4.54 -3.20
N ARG A 86 25.18 -4.00 -3.29
CA ARG A 86 25.93 -3.91 -4.54
C ARG A 86 26.22 -5.31 -5.10
N MET A 87 26.07 -5.53 -6.41
CA MET A 87 26.12 -6.87 -7.04
C MET A 87 27.02 -6.98 -8.28
N ASP A 88 27.71 -5.92 -8.69
CA ASP A 88 28.64 -5.90 -9.84
C ASP A 88 30.04 -6.43 -9.49
N GLY A 89 30.38 -6.54 -8.21
CA GLY A 89 31.64 -7.08 -7.72
C GLY A 89 31.66 -8.60 -7.56
N ILE A 90 32.81 -9.13 -7.13
CA ILE A 90 32.99 -10.57 -6.81
C ILE A 90 32.20 -10.97 -5.55
N THR A 91 31.82 -10.00 -4.71
CA THR A 91 31.12 -10.21 -3.46
C THR A 91 30.03 -9.16 -3.26
N THR A 92 28.97 -9.54 -2.55
CA THR A 92 27.90 -8.65 -2.09
C THR A 92 28.09 -8.21 -0.64
N TYR A 93 29.19 -8.58 0.02
CA TYR A 93 29.43 -8.23 1.43
C TYR A 93 29.59 -6.70 1.61
N PRO A 94 28.81 -6.07 2.50
CA PRO A 94 28.80 -4.61 2.64
C PRO A 94 29.92 -4.15 3.57
N PHE A 95 31.18 -4.27 3.14
CA PHE A 95 32.34 -3.90 3.97
C PHE A 95 32.21 -2.50 4.60
N ASN A 96 31.65 -1.55 3.84
CA ASN A 96 31.57 -0.14 4.21
C ASN A 96 30.75 0.14 5.48
N ILE A 97 29.86 -0.75 5.92
CA ILE A 97 28.99 -0.48 7.08
C ILE A 97 29.65 -0.80 8.44
N PHE A 98 30.82 -1.45 8.44
CA PHE A 98 31.50 -1.91 9.67
C PHE A 98 32.62 -0.97 10.15
N GLY A 99 32.95 0.08 9.40
CA GLY A 99 34.01 1.04 9.74
C GLY A 99 35.43 0.47 9.66
N GLY A 100 36.38 1.08 10.39
CA GLY A 100 37.76 0.58 10.49
C GLY A 100 38.60 0.76 9.21
N GLY A 101 38.27 1.75 8.38
CA GLY A 101 38.89 1.99 7.08
C GLY A 101 38.20 1.27 5.92
N TRP A 102 37.17 0.46 6.20
CA TRP A 102 36.37 -0.20 5.16
C TRP A 102 35.33 0.74 4.53
N GLU A 103 35.03 1.87 5.16
CA GLU A 103 34.24 2.96 4.57
C GLU A 103 34.85 3.52 3.27
N LYS A 104 36.14 3.23 2.98
CA LYS A 104 36.81 3.57 1.72
C LYS A 104 36.14 2.98 0.46
N VAL A 105 35.31 1.94 0.62
CA VAL A 105 34.54 1.30 -0.46
C VAL A 105 33.04 1.57 -0.35
N THR A 106 32.63 2.65 0.31
CA THR A 106 31.23 3.06 0.35
C THR A 106 30.69 3.23 -1.07
N PRO A 107 29.62 2.52 -1.45
CA PRO A 107 29.09 2.61 -2.80
C PRO A 107 28.44 3.98 -3.03
N ALA A 108 28.59 4.49 -4.25
CA ALA A 108 27.72 5.55 -4.73
C ALA A 108 26.29 5.01 -4.93
N VAL A 109 25.27 5.87 -4.88
CA VAL A 109 23.86 5.47 -4.98
C VAL A 109 23.58 4.71 -6.28
N GLU A 110 24.24 5.12 -7.38
CA GLU A 110 24.10 4.52 -8.71
C GLU A 110 24.67 3.10 -8.80
N GLN A 111 25.52 2.71 -7.83
CA GLN A 111 26.09 1.35 -7.74
C GLN A 111 25.19 0.40 -6.95
N LEU A 112 24.16 0.90 -6.27
CA LEU A 112 23.16 0.10 -5.60
C LEU A 112 22.02 -0.21 -6.57
N PRO A 113 21.43 -1.42 -6.54
CA PRO A 113 20.33 -1.77 -7.42
C PRO A 113 19.03 -1.16 -6.90
N PHE A 114 18.89 0.15 -7.07
CA PHE A 114 17.74 0.95 -6.70
C PHE A 114 16.54 0.61 -7.60
N LYS A 115 15.37 0.41 -6.99
CA LYS A 115 14.13 -0.01 -7.64
C LYS A 115 13.08 1.09 -7.68
N GLY A 116 13.35 2.26 -7.07
CA GLY A 116 12.42 3.36 -6.97
C GLY A 116 11.41 3.19 -5.83
N ASP A 117 10.38 4.03 -5.86
CA ASP A 117 9.34 4.09 -4.83
C ASP A 117 8.44 2.86 -4.82
N THR A 118 7.98 2.49 -3.64
CA THR A 118 6.91 1.52 -3.45
C THR A 118 5.59 2.28 -3.36
N VAL A 119 4.63 1.93 -4.22
CA VAL A 119 3.35 2.67 -4.33
C VAL A 119 2.17 1.70 -4.25
N ILE A 120 1.27 1.96 -3.30
CA ILE A 120 0.01 1.24 -3.13
C ILE A 120 -1.14 2.17 -3.50
N GLY A 121 -1.91 1.80 -4.52
CA GLY A 121 -3.08 2.54 -4.96
C GLY A 121 -4.24 2.54 -3.96
N ASN A 122 -5.36 3.14 -4.37
CA ASN A 122 -6.57 3.29 -3.57
C ASN A 122 -7.36 1.97 -3.50
N ASP A 123 -8.18 1.78 -2.47
CA ASP A 123 -9.06 0.60 -2.35
C ASP A 123 -8.31 -0.76 -2.41
N VAL A 124 -7.03 -0.77 -2.01
CA VAL A 124 -6.22 -2.00 -2.02
C VAL A 124 -6.46 -2.78 -0.74
N TRP A 125 -6.69 -4.09 -0.87
CA TRP A 125 -6.76 -5.02 0.25
C TRP A 125 -5.51 -5.88 0.32
N ILE A 126 -4.73 -5.72 1.40
CA ILE A 126 -3.50 -6.47 1.66
C ILE A 126 -3.75 -7.47 2.79
N GLY A 127 -3.67 -8.76 2.46
CA GLY A 127 -3.85 -9.85 3.41
C GLY A 127 -2.72 -9.96 4.44
N GLN A 128 -2.97 -10.74 5.49
CA GLN A 128 -2.05 -10.93 6.61
C GLN A 128 -0.69 -11.45 6.16
N ASN A 129 0.40 -11.00 6.79
CA ASN A 129 1.77 -11.45 6.55
C ASN A 129 2.27 -11.31 5.10
N VAL A 130 1.71 -10.37 4.32
CA VAL A 130 2.22 -10.08 2.97
C VAL A 130 3.55 -9.34 3.06
N THR A 131 4.51 -9.70 2.22
CA THR A 131 5.75 -8.94 2.01
C THR A 131 5.71 -8.23 0.66
N ILE A 132 5.88 -6.90 0.65
CA ILE A 132 6.00 -6.08 -0.57
C ILE A 132 7.48 -5.74 -0.78
N MET A 133 8.04 -6.12 -1.92
CA MET A 133 9.45 -5.87 -2.26
C MET A 133 9.68 -4.43 -2.80
N PRO A 134 10.94 -3.94 -2.80
CA PRO A 134 11.25 -2.57 -3.20
C PRO A 134 10.80 -2.24 -4.62
N GLY A 135 10.26 -1.03 -4.82
CA GLY A 135 9.90 -0.48 -6.14
C GLY A 135 8.62 -1.05 -6.73
N VAL A 136 7.87 -1.85 -5.97
CA VAL A 136 6.61 -2.44 -6.42
C VAL A 136 5.51 -1.39 -6.46
N ARG A 137 4.75 -1.36 -7.56
CA ARG A 137 3.51 -0.60 -7.71
C ARG A 137 2.31 -1.54 -7.71
N VAL A 138 1.37 -1.30 -6.79
CA VAL A 138 0.10 -2.03 -6.67
C VAL A 138 -1.03 -1.12 -7.15
N GLY A 139 -1.74 -1.52 -8.20
CA GLY A 139 -2.84 -0.74 -8.77
C GLY A 139 -4.07 -0.67 -7.86
N ASP A 140 -4.90 0.35 -8.09
CA ASP A 140 -6.15 0.57 -7.36
C ASP A 140 -7.06 -0.67 -7.37
N GLY A 141 -7.77 -0.92 -6.27
CA GLY A 141 -8.71 -2.02 -6.13
C GLY A 141 -8.08 -3.43 -6.11
N ALA A 142 -6.75 -3.54 -6.11
CA ALA A 142 -6.09 -4.84 -6.08
C ALA A 142 -6.28 -5.57 -4.74
N ILE A 143 -6.22 -6.90 -4.78
CA ILE A 143 -6.26 -7.78 -3.61
C ILE A 143 -5.00 -8.63 -3.58
N ILE A 144 -4.31 -8.62 -2.44
CA ILE A 144 -3.10 -9.41 -2.21
C ILE A 144 -3.42 -10.46 -1.15
N ALA A 145 -3.41 -11.73 -1.54
CA ALA A 145 -3.71 -12.84 -0.64
C ALA A 145 -2.69 -12.92 0.52
N ALA A 146 -3.15 -13.41 1.66
CA ALA A 146 -2.30 -13.59 2.84
C ALA A 146 -1.05 -14.44 2.54
N ASN A 147 0.05 -14.13 3.24
CA ASN A 147 1.36 -14.77 3.12
C ASN A 147 2.00 -14.66 1.72
N ALA A 148 1.57 -13.71 0.88
CA ALA A 148 2.17 -13.49 -0.44
C ALA A 148 3.46 -12.66 -0.36
N THR A 149 4.40 -12.93 -1.27
CA THR A 149 5.61 -12.11 -1.48
C THR A 149 5.55 -11.43 -2.84
N VAL A 150 5.22 -10.14 -2.84
CA VAL A 150 5.00 -9.36 -4.06
C VAL A 150 6.34 -8.84 -4.56
N THR A 151 6.81 -9.45 -5.66
CA THR A 151 8.12 -9.19 -6.28
C THR A 151 8.02 -8.39 -7.58
N LYS A 152 6.80 -8.09 -8.05
CA LYS A 152 6.51 -7.38 -9.30
C LYS A 152 5.25 -6.54 -9.12
N ASN A 153 5.05 -5.57 -10.01
CA ASN A 153 3.84 -4.74 -10.03
C ASN A 153 2.57 -5.59 -10.13
N VAL A 154 1.50 -5.09 -9.50
CA VAL A 154 0.17 -5.71 -9.47
C VAL A 154 -0.80 -4.82 -10.25
N GLU A 155 -1.50 -5.40 -11.20
CA GLU A 155 -2.50 -4.69 -12.00
C GLU A 155 -3.68 -4.21 -11.15
N THR A 156 -4.30 -3.11 -11.55
CA THR A 156 -5.54 -2.59 -10.95
C THR A 156 -6.62 -3.66 -10.94
N TYR A 157 -7.33 -3.80 -9.83
CA TYR A 157 -8.39 -4.80 -9.64
C TYR A 157 -7.95 -6.26 -9.86
N ALA A 158 -6.66 -6.55 -9.82
CA ALA A 158 -6.15 -7.93 -9.83
C ALA A 158 -6.17 -8.56 -8.44
N ILE A 159 -6.33 -9.88 -8.40
CA ILE A 159 -6.10 -10.70 -7.22
C ILE A 159 -4.80 -11.47 -7.43
N VAL A 160 -3.83 -11.29 -6.55
CA VAL A 160 -2.53 -11.97 -6.58
C VAL A 160 -2.27 -12.75 -5.29
N GLY A 161 -1.43 -13.77 -5.34
CA GLY A 161 -1.01 -14.53 -4.16
C GLY A 161 0.18 -15.44 -4.40
N GLY A 162 0.76 -15.97 -3.32
CA GLY A 162 1.91 -16.89 -3.35
C GLY A 162 3.28 -16.22 -3.15
N ASN A 163 4.33 -17.03 -3.12
CA ASN A 163 5.72 -16.59 -3.03
C ASN A 163 6.57 -17.31 -4.09
N PRO A 164 7.00 -16.63 -5.16
CA PRO A 164 6.66 -15.24 -5.50
C PRO A 164 5.18 -15.08 -5.88
N ALA A 165 4.59 -13.91 -5.61
CA ALA A 165 3.19 -13.65 -5.93
C ALA A 165 2.94 -13.74 -7.43
N ARG A 166 1.79 -14.32 -7.79
CA ARG A 166 1.31 -14.51 -9.17
C ARG A 166 -0.15 -14.09 -9.27
N LEU A 167 -0.55 -13.67 -10.48
CA LEU A 167 -1.95 -13.40 -10.79
C LEU A 167 -2.77 -14.66 -10.58
N ILE A 168 -3.83 -14.54 -9.78
CA ILE A 168 -4.85 -15.57 -9.59
C ILE A 168 -6.00 -15.32 -10.57
N LYS A 169 -6.57 -14.10 -10.53
CA LYS A 169 -7.61 -13.64 -11.46
C LYS A 169 -7.78 -12.12 -11.39
N LYS A 170 -8.49 -11.54 -12.36
CA LYS A 170 -9.05 -10.19 -12.23
C LYS A 170 -10.37 -10.23 -11.43
N ARG A 171 -10.67 -9.19 -10.66
CA ARG A 171 -11.93 -9.06 -9.91
C ARG A 171 -13.12 -8.91 -10.86
N PHE A 172 -12.93 -8.18 -11.97
CA PHE A 172 -13.97 -7.83 -12.93
C PHE A 172 -13.48 -7.93 -14.38
N SER A 173 -14.39 -7.69 -15.33
CA SER A 173 -14.04 -7.52 -16.76
C SER A 173 -13.25 -6.24 -16.99
N ASP A 174 -12.50 -6.17 -18.09
CA ASP A 174 -11.71 -4.98 -18.44
C ASP A 174 -12.60 -3.72 -18.62
N GLU A 175 -13.81 -3.87 -19.17
CA GLU A 175 -14.78 -2.76 -19.28
C GLU A 175 -15.18 -2.22 -17.89
N MET A 176 -15.48 -3.10 -16.94
CA MET A 176 -15.83 -2.69 -15.59
C MET A 176 -14.65 -1.99 -14.91
N ILE A 177 -13.44 -2.53 -15.07
CA ILE A 177 -12.21 -1.93 -14.51
C ILE A 177 -12.01 -0.53 -15.07
N GLU A 178 -12.14 -0.33 -16.38
CA GLU A 178 -11.99 0.99 -17.01
C GLU A 178 -13.01 2.00 -16.45
N LEU A 179 -14.26 1.58 -16.24
CA LEU A 179 -15.30 2.45 -15.67
C LEU A 179 -15.01 2.79 -14.21
N LEU A 180 -14.55 1.84 -13.41
CA LEU A 180 -14.20 2.09 -12.01
C LEU A 180 -12.98 3.03 -11.88
N LEU A 181 -12.00 2.90 -12.76
CA LEU A 181 -10.84 3.79 -12.83
C LEU A 181 -11.19 5.21 -13.30
N LYS A 182 -12.31 5.38 -14.03
CA LYS A 182 -12.90 6.70 -14.32
C LYS A 182 -13.68 7.23 -13.13
N LEU A 183 -14.41 6.36 -12.41
CA LEU A 183 -15.28 6.73 -11.29
C LEU A 183 -14.50 7.30 -10.12
N GLN A 184 -13.33 6.70 -9.82
CA GLN A 184 -12.43 7.12 -8.74
C GLN A 184 -13.16 7.52 -7.46
N TRP A 185 -14.08 6.65 -7.00
CA TRP A 185 -15.00 6.98 -5.91
C TRP A 185 -14.29 7.41 -4.61
N TRP A 186 -13.04 6.96 -4.41
CA TRP A 186 -12.16 7.36 -3.31
C TRP A 186 -11.84 8.87 -3.29
N ASN A 187 -12.05 9.60 -4.38
CA ASN A 187 -11.88 11.05 -4.46
C ASN A 187 -13.15 11.84 -4.10
N TRP A 188 -14.28 11.16 -3.87
CA TRP A 188 -15.53 11.81 -3.53
C TRP A 188 -15.52 12.41 -2.12
N ASP A 189 -16.34 13.43 -1.90
CA ASP A 189 -16.60 13.91 -0.55
C ASP A 189 -17.40 12.88 0.28
N LYS A 190 -17.37 13.05 1.60
CA LYS A 190 -18.02 12.11 2.54
C LYS A 190 -19.53 12.03 2.36
N GLN A 191 -20.20 13.07 1.89
CA GLN A 191 -21.64 13.09 1.68
C GLN A 191 -22.01 12.23 0.47
N LYS A 192 -21.26 12.37 -0.63
CA LYS A 192 -21.44 11.55 -1.83
C LYS A 192 -21.11 10.09 -1.56
N ILE A 193 -20.04 9.79 -0.82
CA ILE A 193 -19.76 8.41 -0.37
C ILE A 193 -20.94 7.87 0.44
N PHE A 194 -21.38 8.59 1.48
CA PHE A 194 -22.48 8.17 2.35
C PHE A 194 -23.77 7.87 1.58
N GLY A 195 -24.15 8.74 0.65
CA GLY A 195 -25.36 8.58 -0.16
C GLY A 195 -25.29 7.42 -1.17
N ASN A 196 -24.12 6.81 -1.37
CA ASN A 196 -23.90 5.72 -2.31
C ASN A 196 -23.34 4.44 -1.66
N LEU A 197 -23.30 4.34 -0.32
CA LEU A 197 -22.66 3.22 0.39
C LEU A 197 -23.23 1.87 -0.03
N GLU A 198 -24.55 1.75 -0.12
CA GLU A 198 -25.22 0.49 -0.50
C GLU A 198 -24.78 0.06 -1.90
N LEU A 199 -24.68 1.00 -2.84
CA LEU A 199 -24.22 0.72 -4.21
C LEU A 199 -22.74 0.37 -4.24
N LEU A 200 -21.88 1.12 -3.54
CA LEU A 200 -20.44 0.88 -3.50
C LEU A 200 -20.10 -0.52 -2.97
N VAL A 201 -20.87 -1.05 -2.03
CA VAL A 201 -20.60 -2.36 -1.40
C VAL A 201 -21.27 -3.53 -2.13
N SER A 202 -22.39 -3.31 -2.85
CA SER A 202 -23.19 -4.40 -3.41
C SER A 202 -23.30 -4.43 -4.93
N ALA A 203 -23.05 -3.31 -5.62
CA ALA A 203 -23.19 -3.25 -7.07
C ALA A 203 -22.08 -4.03 -7.77
N ASN A 204 -22.48 -4.92 -8.68
CA ASN A 204 -21.59 -5.60 -9.62
C ASN A 204 -22.21 -5.58 -11.03
N ASP A 205 -22.70 -4.41 -11.44
CA ASP A 205 -23.38 -4.17 -12.71
C ASP A 205 -22.83 -2.92 -13.39
N ILE A 206 -22.36 -3.09 -14.63
CA ILE A 206 -21.79 -2.03 -15.47
C ILE A 206 -22.79 -0.89 -15.68
N ALA A 207 -24.09 -1.18 -15.80
CA ALA A 207 -25.13 -0.16 -16.00
C ALA A 207 -25.23 0.78 -14.78
N ILE A 208 -25.06 0.24 -13.57
CA ILE A 208 -25.05 1.03 -12.33
C ILE A 208 -23.82 1.95 -12.30
N VAL A 209 -22.64 1.43 -12.62
CA VAL A 209 -21.41 2.23 -12.64
C VAL A 209 -21.47 3.33 -13.70
N LYS A 210 -22.01 3.04 -14.89
CA LYS A 210 -22.25 4.05 -15.93
C LYS A 210 -23.19 5.16 -15.43
N LYS A 211 -24.28 4.81 -14.76
CA LYS A 211 -25.19 5.79 -14.17
C LYS A 211 -24.53 6.65 -13.08
N LEU A 212 -23.65 6.07 -12.27
CA LEU A 212 -22.88 6.84 -11.27
C LEU A 212 -21.94 7.85 -11.94
N LEU A 213 -21.27 7.45 -13.01
CA LEU A 213 -20.40 8.33 -13.82
C LEU A 213 -21.17 9.48 -14.49
N GLU A 214 -22.38 9.22 -14.98
CA GLU A 214 -23.22 10.25 -15.60
C GLU A 214 -23.62 11.33 -14.60
N ASN A 215 -23.85 10.95 -13.34
CA ASN A 215 -24.17 11.88 -12.26
C ASN A 215 -22.96 12.67 -11.73
N GLU A 216 -21.76 12.49 -12.31
CA GLU A 216 -20.57 13.30 -11.97
C GLU A 216 -20.39 14.54 -12.84
N LYS A 217 -21.14 14.64 -13.94
CA LYS A 217 -21.15 15.80 -14.86
C LYS A 217 -22.14 16.85 -14.39
#